data_AF-A0A8C4VPF2-F1
#
_entry.id   AF-A0A8C4VPF2-F1
#
_cell.length_a   1.000
_cell.length_b   1.000
_cell.length_c   1.000
_cell.angle_alpha   90.00
_cell.angle_beta   90.00
_cell.angle_gamma   90.00
#
_symmetry.space_group_name_H-M   'P 1'
#
loop_
_entity.id
_entity.type
_entity.pdbx_description
1 polymer ?
#
loop_
_entity_poly.entity_id
_entity_poly.type
_entity_poly.pdbx_seq_one_letter_code
_entity_poly.pdbx_strand_id
1 'polypeptide(L)'
;MEMAEEDNIGEEYPNEIHDYLSAFEKSLGSVDDMLKTMMSVSRSELLEKLDPLEQAKLDLVSAYTLNSMFWVYLATQGINPKDHPVKQELERIRTYMNRVKEITDKKMASKLDKGAAARFVRNALWEPKPETNPKVKASAKAKKKKKTSFYFPCGCIFVYQVGR
;
A
#
# COMPACT_ATOMS: atom_id res chain seq x y z
N MET A 1 -8.82 52.41 -22.31
CA MET A 1 -7.68 51.49 -22.13
C MET A 1 -8.19 50.15 -22.61
N GLU A 2 -7.90 49.92 -23.88
CA GLU A 2 -8.45 48.89 -24.75
C GLU A 2 -7.69 47.59 -24.47
N MET A 3 -8.42 46.48 -24.28
CA MET A 3 -7.82 45.16 -24.09
C MET A 3 -7.23 44.73 -25.43
N ALA A 4 -5.91 44.65 -25.50
CA ALA A 4 -5.24 43.95 -26.58
C ALA A 4 -5.53 42.45 -26.42
N GLU A 5 -6.39 41.94 -27.30
CA GLU A 5 -6.34 40.55 -27.73
C GLU A 5 -4.98 40.37 -28.41
N GLU A 6 -3.99 39.91 -27.65
CA GLU A 6 -2.80 39.34 -28.25
C GLU A 6 -3.23 38.01 -28.87
N ASP A 7 -3.48 38.05 -30.19
CA ASP A 7 -3.48 36.90 -31.07
C ASP A 7 -2.19 36.12 -30.80
N ASN A 8 -2.31 35.11 -29.94
CA ASN A 8 -1.34 34.05 -29.78
C ASN A 8 -1.35 33.30 -31.12
N ILE A 9 -0.52 33.79 -32.05
CA ILE A 9 -0.14 33.06 -33.26
C ILE A 9 0.68 31.88 -32.75
N GLY A 10 -0.06 30.88 -32.27
CA GLY A 10 0.45 29.63 -31.82
C GLY A 10 1.17 29.00 -32.98
N GLU A 11 2.38 28.53 -32.73
CA GLU A 11 2.84 27.37 -33.45
C GLU A 11 1.88 26.24 -33.11
N GLU A 12 0.78 26.19 -33.85
CA GLU A 12 -0.21 25.12 -33.78
C GLU A 12 0.54 23.88 -34.23
N TYR A 13 0.84 23.06 -33.24
CA TYR A 13 1.55 21.82 -33.44
C TYR A 13 0.74 20.90 -34.38
N PRO A 14 1.37 19.89 -34.99
CA PRO A 14 0.67 18.99 -35.90
C PRO A 14 -0.57 18.35 -35.27
N ASN A 15 -1.69 18.28 -36.01
CA ASN A 15 -2.96 17.78 -35.50
C ASN A 15 -2.88 16.35 -34.95
N GLU A 16 -1.92 15.54 -35.45
CA GLU A 16 -1.69 14.17 -35.00
C GLU A 16 -1.30 14.07 -33.52
N ILE A 17 -0.74 15.14 -32.93
CA ILE A 17 -0.35 15.16 -31.52
C ILE A 17 -1.34 15.89 -30.60
N HIS A 18 -2.37 16.53 -31.17
CA HIS A 18 -3.37 17.31 -30.43
C HIS A 18 -4.09 16.50 -29.36
N ASP A 19 -4.55 15.31 -29.73
CA ASP A 19 -5.26 14.43 -28.80
C ASP A 19 -4.36 13.98 -27.65
N TYR A 20 -3.09 13.70 -27.90
CA TYR A 20 -2.13 13.31 -26.87
C TYR A 20 -1.80 14.46 -25.92
N LEU A 21 -1.61 15.68 -26.45
CA LEU A 21 -1.30 16.86 -25.64
C LEU A 21 -2.50 17.27 -24.79
N SER A 22 -3.71 17.28 -25.36
CA SER A 22 -4.93 17.60 -24.61
C SER A 22 -5.24 16.56 -23.53
N ALA A 23 -4.98 15.27 -23.78
CA ALA A 23 -5.09 14.22 -22.77
C ALA A 23 -4.03 14.36 -21.66
N PHE A 24 -2.80 14.73 -22.02
CA PHE A 24 -1.72 14.98 -21.07
C PHE A 24 -2.02 16.18 -20.17
N GLU A 25 -2.47 17.30 -20.73
CA GLU A 25 -2.86 18.50 -19.99
C GLU A 25 -4.00 18.22 -19.01
N LYS A 26 -5.06 17.52 -19.44
CA LYS A 26 -6.15 17.09 -18.56
C LYS A 26 -5.66 16.22 -17.42
N SER A 27 -4.75 15.29 -17.71
CA SER A 27 -4.14 14.41 -16.70
C SER A 27 -3.30 15.21 -15.70
N LEU A 28 -2.53 16.20 -16.18
CA LEU A 28 -1.72 17.07 -15.35
C LEU A 28 -2.59 17.95 -14.43
N GLY A 29 -3.69 18.51 -14.95
CA GLY A 29 -4.66 19.25 -14.16
C GLY A 29 -5.27 18.41 -13.03
N SER A 30 -5.63 17.15 -13.32
CA SER A 30 -6.11 16.23 -12.28
C SER A 30 -5.06 15.95 -11.19
N VAL A 31 -3.79 15.79 -11.57
CA VAL A 31 -2.69 15.61 -10.61
C VAL A 31 -2.47 16.86 -9.76
N ASP A 32 -2.54 18.04 -10.37
CA ASP A 32 -2.41 19.32 -9.69
C ASP A 32 -3.51 19.54 -8.64
N ASP A 33 -4.76 19.22 -8.97
CA ASP A 33 -5.88 19.30 -8.02
C ASP A 33 -5.73 18.32 -6.84
N MET A 34 -5.25 17.11 -7.10
CA MET A 34 -4.95 16.13 -6.05
C MET A 34 -3.82 16.60 -5.14
N LEU A 35 -2.75 17.19 -5.70
CA LEU A 35 -1.62 17.73 -4.94
C LEU A 35 -2.03 18.93 -4.09
N LYS A 36 -2.81 19.87 -4.65
CA LYS A 36 -3.38 20.99 -3.90
C LYS A 36 -4.20 20.52 -2.70
N THR A 37 -5.03 19.50 -2.91
CA THR A 37 -5.81 18.89 -1.83
C THR A 37 -4.90 18.30 -0.76
N MET A 38 -3.87 17.54 -1.14
CA MET A 38 -2.92 16.95 -0.20
C MET A 38 -2.11 18.01 0.57
N MET A 39 -1.71 19.10 -0.10
CA MET A 39 -0.94 20.20 0.50
C MET A 39 -1.78 21.15 1.34
N SER A 40 -3.10 21.13 1.19
CA SER A 40 -4.00 21.95 2.02
C SER A 40 -4.04 21.50 3.49
N VAL A 41 -3.66 20.25 3.76
CA VAL A 41 -3.55 19.69 5.12
C VAL A 41 -2.09 19.79 5.59
N SER A 42 -1.87 20.35 6.77
CA SER A 42 -0.51 20.44 7.30
C SER A 42 0.04 19.06 7.67
N ARG A 43 1.31 18.81 7.32
CA ARG A 43 1.98 17.54 7.65
C ARG A 43 2.02 17.31 9.17
N SER A 44 2.18 18.37 9.95
CA SER A 44 2.18 18.31 11.42
C SER A 44 0.87 17.76 11.97
N GLU A 45 -0.27 18.20 11.45
CA GLU A 45 -1.60 17.69 11.87
C GLU A 45 -1.82 16.23 11.46
N LEU A 46 -1.27 15.82 10.32
CA LEU A 46 -1.33 14.43 9.85
C LEU A 46 -0.52 13.50 10.78
N LEU A 47 0.67 13.93 11.21
CA LEU A 47 1.54 13.15 12.10
C LEU A 47 0.91 12.91 13.48
N GLU A 48 0.05 13.80 13.96
CA GLU A 48 -0.66 13.60 15.23
C GLU A 48 -1.83 12.60 15.12
N LYS A 49 -2.41 12.45 13.93
CA LYS A 49 -3.63 11.65 13.71
C LYS A 49 -3.37 10.24 13.18
N LEU A 50 -2.22 10.02 12.53
CA LEU A 50 -1.89 8.77 11.84
C LEU A 50 -1.05 7.82 12.71
N ASP A 51 -1.30 6.51 12.59
CA ASP A 51 -0.41 5.48 13.16
C ASP A 51 0.96 5.55 12.47
N PRO A 52 2.10 5.23 13.14
CA PRO A 52 3.41 5.30 12.51
C PRO A 52 3.53 4.49 11.21
N LEU A 53 2.76 3.40 11.06
CA LEU A 53 2.71 2.63 9.83
C LEU A 53 2.02 3.39 8.69
N GLU A 54 0.99 4.17 9.00
CA GLU A 54 0.27 4.99 8.01
C GLU A 54 1.09 6.22 7.62
N GLN A 55 1.83 6.81 8.56
CA GLN A 55 2.80 7.88 8.28
C GLN A 55 3.87 7.40 7.30
N ALA A 56 4.45 6.22 7.52
CA ALA A 56 5.44 5.64 6.62
C ALA A 56 4.88 5.38 5.21
N LYS A 57 3.60 4.98 5.10
CA LYS A 57 2.92 4.84 3.80
C LYS A 57 2.76 6.18 3.10
N LEU A 58 2.32 7.20 3.82
CA LEU A 58 2.13 8.55 3.29
C LEU A 58 3.46 9.13 2.78
N ASP A 59 4.53 9.01 3.55
CA ASP A 59 5.87 9.46 3.15
C ASP A 59 6.38 8.70 1.91
N LEU A 60 6.17 7.38 1.84
CA LEU A 60 6.56 6.56 0.69
C LEU A 60 5.79 6.93 -0.58
N VAL A 61 4.48 7.13 -0.46
CA VAL A 61 3.64 7.57 -1.58
C VAL A 61 4.06 8.97 -2.02
N SER A 62 4.33 9.89 -1.10
CA SER A 62 4.79 11.25 -1.43
C SER A 62 6.11 11.22 -2.20
N ALA A 63 7.09 10.43 -1.73
CA ALA A 63 8.36 10.25 -2.42
C ALA A 63 8.19 9.59 -3.80
N TYR A 64 7.30 8.60 -3.92
CA TYR A 64 6.98 7.96 -5.19
C TYR A 64 6.38 8.94 -6.20
N THR A 65 5.41 9.74 -5.77
CA THR A 65 4.75 10.74 -6.62
C THR A 65 5.75 11.77 -7.14
N LEU A 66 6.62 12.32 -6.28
CA LEU A 66 7.66 13.27 -6.69
C LEU A 66 8.63 12.67 -7.72
N ASN A 67 9.14 11.46 -7.47
CA ASN A 67 10.05 10.80 -8.41
C ASN A 67 9.36 10.41 -9.73
N SER A 68 8.07 10.07 -9.69
CA SER A 68 7.27 9.76 -10.88
C SER A 68 7.00 11.01 -11.72
N MET A 69 6.69 12.14 -11.09
CA MET A 69 6.56 13.43 -11.80
C MET A 69 7.90 13.86 -12.41
N PHE A 70 9.00 13.65 -11.69
CA PHE A 70 10.33 13.94 -12.22
C PHE A 70 10.69 13.03 -13.41
N TRP A 71 10.27 11.77 -13.39
CA TRP A 71 10.40 10.86 -14.54
C TRP A 71 9.65 11.40 -15.77
N VAL A 72 8.41 11.86 -15.59
CA VAL A 72 7.61 12.48 -16.66
C VAL A 72 8.30 13.74 -17.18
N TYR A 73 8.82 14.59 -16.29
CA TYR A 73 9.59 15.79 -16.66
C TYR A 73 10.82 15.46 -17.51
N LEU A 74 11.61 14.44 -17.14
CA LEU A 74 12.75 14.02 -17.96
C LEU A 74 12.31 13.55 -19.35
N ALA A 75 11.20 12.81 -19.42
CA ALA A 75 10.64 12.36 -20.68
C ALA A 75 10.19 13.53 -21.58
N THR A 76 9.64 14.62 -21.02
CA THR A 76 9.28 15.82 -21.80
C THR A 76 10.49 16.62 -22.27
N GLN A 77 11.62 16.54 -21.55
CA GLN A 77 12.90 17.10 -21.99
C GLN A 77 13.62 16.22 -23.03
N GLY A 78 13.03 15.09 -23.44
CA GLY A 78 13.66 14.14 -24.37
C GLY A 78 14.80 13.34 -23.75
N ILE A 79 15.00 13.41 -22.43
CA ILE A 79 16.01 12.64 -21.71
C ILE A 79 15.43 11.27 -21.37
N ASN A 80 16.11 10.18 -21.76
CA ASN A 80 15.66 8.84 -21.43
C ASN A 80 15.74 8.61 -19.90
N PRO A 81 14.62 8.47 -19.19
CA PRO A 81 14.63 8.36 -17.73
C PRO A 81 15.20 7.01 -17.23
N LYS A 82 15.34 6.02 -18.13
CA LYS A 82 15.95 4.72 -17.79
C LYS A 82 17.46 4.81 -17.55
N ASP A 83 18.12 5.78 -18.18
CA ASP A 83 19.55 6.04 -18.06
C ASP A 83 19.85 7.07 -16.96
N HIS A 84 18.80 7.70 -16.41
CA HIS A 84 18.90 8.68 -15.35
C HIS A 84 18.86 8.02 -13.94
N PRO A 85 19.58 8.57 -12.94
CA PRO A 85 19.56 8.08 -11.54
C PRO A 85 18.17 7.96 -10.89
N VAL A 86 17.15 8.62 -11.44
CA VAL A 86 15.75 8.53 -10.97
C VAL A 86 15.25 7.08 -10.94
N LYS A 87 15.75 6.21 -11.82
CA LYS A 87 15.43 4.79 -11.82
C LYS A 87 15.86 4.11 -10.51
N GLN A 88 17.03 4.47 -9.98
CA GLN A 88 17.53 3.94 -8.72
C GLN A 88 16.68 4.43 -7.53
N GLU A 89 16.24 5.69 -7.57
CA GLU A 89 15.34 6.25 -6.55
C GLU A 89 14.00 5.52 -6.51
N LEU A 90 13.41 5.21 -7.67
CA LEU A 90 12.18 4.42 -7.76
C LEU A 90 12.37 2.98 -7.22
N GLU A 91 13.51 2.36 -7.51
CA GLU A 91 13.81 1.01 -7.01
C GLU A 91 14.02 0.99 -5.49
N ARG A 92 14.65 2.05 -4.96
CA ARG A 92 14.77 2.26 -3.51
C ARG A 92 13.39 2.40 -2.86
N ILE A 93 12.50 3.19 -3.45
CA ILE A 93 11.13 3.36 -2.95
C ILE A 93 10.36 2.04 -2.95
N ARG A 94 10.43 1.27 -4.04
CA ARG A 94 9.81 -0.07 -4.13
C ARG A 94 10.29 -1.01 -3.02
N THR A 95 11.60 -1.00 -2.75
CA THR A 95 12.19 -1.78 -1.66
C THR A 95 11.54 -1.43 -0.30
N TYR A 96 11.36 -0.13 -0.02
CA TYR A 96 10.70 0.30 1.21
C TYR A 96 9.20 0.02 1.24
N MET A 97 8.49 0.14 0.12
CA MET A 97 7.08 -0.28 0.02
C MET A 97 6.91 -1.77 0.33
N ASN A 98 7.81 -2.63 -0.17
CA ASN A 98 7.82 -4.05 0.15
C ASN A 98 8.05 -4.31 1.64
N ARG A 99 8.96 -3.56 2.28
CA ARG A 99 9.16 -3.65 3.75
C ARG A 99 7.89 -3.29 4.53
N VAL A 100 7.21 -2.21 4.15
CA VAL A 100 5.95 -1.80 4.79
C VAL A 100 4.87 -2.87 4.60
N LYS A 101 4.81 -3.49 3.41
CA LYS A 101 3.91 -4.60 3.12
C LYS A 101 4.20 -5.81 4.02
N GLU A 102 5.46 -6.24 4.11
CA GLU A 102 5.85 -7.35 4.99
C GLU A 102 5.50 -7.11 6.46
N ILE A 103 5.70 -5.88 6.96
CA ILE A 103 5.34 -5.51 8.34
C ILE A 103 3.82 -5.60 8.52
N THR A 104 3.05 -5.11 7.55
CA THR A 104 1.59 -5.17 7.56
C THR A 104 1.11 -6.62 7.56
N ASP A 105 1.68 -7.47 6.71
CA ASP A 105 1.32 -8.89 6.58
C ASP A 105 1.69 -9.67 7.85
N LYS A 106 2.85 -9.39 8.46
CA LYS A 106 3.25 -9.96 9.76
C LYS A 106 2.28 -9.57 10.88
N LYS A 107 1.72 -8.35 10.84
CA LYS A 107 0.70 -7.89 11.81
C LYS A 107 -0.62 -8.63 11.64
N MET A 108 -0.98 -9.00 10.41
CA MET A 108 -2.21 -9.72 10.07
C MET A 108 -2.09 -11.25 10.14
N ALA A 109 -0.87 -11.79 10.23
CA ALA A 109 -0.61 -13.22 10.27
C ALA A 109 -1.28 -13.92 11.48
N SER A 110 -1.89 -15.08 11.23
CA SER A 110 -2.50 -15.90 12.28
C SER A 110 -1.45 -16.38 13.28
N LYS A 111 -1.61 -16.04 14.56
CA LYS A 111 -0.74 -16.52 15.62
C LYS A 111 -1.13 -17.95 16.01
N LEU A 112 -0.15 -18.85 16.06
CA LEU A 112 -0.34 -20.21 16.59
C LEU A 112 -0.61 -20.14 18.10
N ASP A 113 -1.62 -20.88 18.56
CA ASP A 113 -1.88 -21.04 19.99
C ASP A 113 -0.83 -21.98 20.60
N LYS A 114 0.18 -21.38 21.21
CA LYS A 114 1.27 -22.08 21.92
C LYS A 114 0.73 -23.03 23.00
N GLY A 115 -0.38 -22.66 23.64
CA GLY A 115 -1.03 -23.48 24.66
C GLY A 115 -1.70 -24.73 24.07
N ALA A 116 -2.37 -24.58 22.92
CA ALA A 116 -2.93 -25.72 22.19
C ALA A 116 -1.83 -26.67 21.68
N ALA A 117 -0.75 -26.12 21.09
CA ALA A 117 0.41 -26.90 20.66
C ALA A 117 1.04 -27.70 21.82
N ALA A 118 1.23 -27.07 22.98
CA ALA A 118 1.75 -27.76 24.17
C ALA A 118 0.83 -28.88 24.68
N ARG A 119 -0.50 -28.73 24.55
CA ARG A 119 -1.46 -29.78 24.89
C ARG A 119 -1.37 -30.97 23.94
N PHE A 120 -1.25 -30.72 22.63
CA PHE A 120 -1.08 -31.79 21.64
C PHE A 120 0.19 -32.59 21.91
N VAL A 121 1.32 -31.90 22.16
CA VAL A 121 2.60 -32.54 22.48
C VAL A 121 2.51 -33.38 23.75
N ARG A 122 1.94 -32.82 24.83
CA ARG A 122 1.79 -33.54 26.11
C ARG A 122 0.90 -34.78 26.00
N ASN A 123 -0.17 -34.70 25.21
CA ASN A 123 -1.07 -35.84 25.01
C ASN A 123 -0.44 -36.92 24.11
N ALA A 124 0.39 -36.54 23.14
CA ALA A 124 1.11 -37.48 22.27
C ALA A 124 2.24 -38.23 23.01
N LEU A 125 2.88 -37.57 23.99
CA LEU A 125 3.92 -38.15 24.85
C LEU A 125 3.35 -38.81 26.12
N TRP A 126 2.03 -38.94 26.23
CA TRP A 126 1.41 -39.56 27.40
C TRP A 126 1.53 -41.09 27.30
N GLU A 127 2.41 -41.66 28.13
CA GLU A 127 2.45 -43.11 28.34
C GLU A 127 1.44 -43.50 29.43
N PRO A 128 0.51 -44.42 29.14
CA PRO A 128 -0.38 -44.95 30.17
C PRO A 128 0.44 -45.71 31.21
N LYS A 129 0.41 -45.24 32.47
CA LYS A 129 0.90 -46.05 33.58
C LYS A 129 0.09 -47.36 33.62
N PRO A 130 0.73 -48.53 33.84
CA PRO A 130 -0.01 -49.79 33.96
C PRO A 130 -0.97 -49.68 35.15
N GLU A 131 -2.27 -49.70 34.83
CA GLU A 131 -3.38 -49.53 35.77
C GLU A 131 -3.55 -50.78 36.65
N THR A 132 -3.47 -50.60 37.97
CA THR A 132 -4.29 -51.35 38.92
C THR A 132 -5.51 -50.49 39.27
N ASN A 133 -6.66 -50.83 38.68
CA ASN A 133 -7.97 -50.15 38.70
C ASN A 133 -8.64 -50.13 40.11
N PRO A 134 -9.81 -49.47 40.36
CA PRO A 134 -10.46 -48.28 39.73
C PRO A 134 -10.89 -47.21 40.77
N LYS A 135 -11.21 -45.96 40.34
CA LYS A 135 -12.38 -45.17 40.83
C LYS A 135 -12.62 -43.87 40.05
N VAL A 136 -13.87 -43.76 39.59
CA VAL A 136 -14.60 -42.65 38.94
C VAL A 136 -14.38 -41.30 39.62
N LYS A 137 -14.22 -40.20 38.85
CA LYS A 137 -14.94 -38.91 39.05
C LYS A 137 -15.09 -38.12 37.74
N ALA A 138 -16.35 -37.87 37.40
CA ALA A 138 -16.79 -36.89 36.42
C ALA A 138 -16.49 -35.46 36.88
N SER A 139 -16.13 -34.57 35.94
CA SER A 139 -16.53 -33.16 36.05
C SER A 139 -16.61 -32.51 34.67
N ALA A 140 -17.83 -32.05 34.37
CA ALA A 140 -18.16 -31.21 33.25
C ALA A 140 -17.56 -29.80 33.40
N LYS A 141 -17.23 -29.17 32.27
CA LYS A 141 -17.48 -27.73 32.01
C LYS A 141 -17.19 -27.41 30.54
N ALA A 142 -18.23 -27.52 29.71
CA ALA A 142 -18.28 -26.87 28.41
C ALA A 142 -18.57 -25.37 28.62
N LYS A 143 -17.65 -24.49 28.19
CA LYS A 143 -17.92 -23.07 27.99
C LYS A 143 -17.79 -22.75 26.50
N LYS A 144 -18.93 -22.75 25.80
CA LYS A 144 -19.06 -22.18 24.45
C LYS A 144 -18.75 -20.68 24.52
N LYS A 145 -17.65 -20.23 23.92
CA LYS A 145 -17.50 -18.82 23.50
C LYS A 145 -17.96 -18.70 22.05
N LYS A 146 -18.96 -17.86 21.83
CA LYS A 146 -19.49 -17.50 20.50
C LYS A 146 -18.36 -16.90 19.65
N LYS A 147 -18.10 -17.48 18.48
CA LYS A 147 -17.32 -16.82 17.43
C LYS A 147 -18.29 -15.91 16.67
N THR A 148 -18.19 -14.61 16.88
CA THR A 148 -18.72 -13.63 15.91
C THR A 148 -17.75 -13.62 14.74
N SER A 149 -18.15 -14.29 13.65
CA SER A 149 -17.50 -14.17 12.35
C SER A 149 -17.81 -12.77 11.83
N PHE A 150 -16.81 -11.89 11.76
CA PHE A 150 -16.90 -10.66 10.99
C PHE A 150 -16.26 -10.95 9.64
N TYR A 151 -17.12 -11.29 8.68
CA TYR A 151 -16.79 -11.31 7.27
C TYR A 151 -16.77 -9.86 6.80
N PHE A 152 -15.63 -9.37 6.33
CA PHE A 152 -15.58 -8.15 5.53
C PHE A 152 -15.02 -8.50 4.15
N PRO A 153 -15.83 -8.32 3.08
CA PRO A 153 -15.40 -8.53 1.71
C PRO A 153 -14.64 -7.27 1.27
N CYS A 154 -13.39 -7.42 0.86
CA CYS A 154 -12.78 -6.48 -0.07
C CYS A 154 -11.76 -7.25 -0.90
N GLY A 155 -12.29 -7.89 -1.95
CA GLY A 155 -11.49 -8.23 -3.11
C GLY A 155 -11.06 -6.93 -3.77
N CYS A 156 -9.75 -6.66 -3.72
CA CYS A 156 -9.04 -5.96 -4.78
C CYS A 156 -7.77 -6.77 -5.01
N ILE A 157 -7.91 -7.78 -5.87
CA ILE A 157 -6.80 -8.47 -6.50
C ILE A 157 -6.03 -7.40 -7.27
N PHE A 158 -4.83 -7.10 -6.80
CA PHE A 158 -3.89 -6.23 -7.49
C PHE A 158 -3.38 -6.99 -8.72
N VAL A 159 -4.07 -6.79 -9.84
CA VAL A 159 -3.56 -7.13 -11.16
C VAL A 159 -2.58 -6.01 -11.52
N TYR A 160 -1.29 -6.24 -11.32
CA TYR A 160 -0.28 -5.62 -12.16
C TYR A 160 0.73 -6.70 -12.54
N GLN A 161 0.35 -7.41 -13.60
CA GLN A 161 1.22 -8.23 -14.43
C GLN A 161 2.34 -7.30 -14.94
N VAL A 162 3.55 -7.51 -14.44
CA VAL A 162 4.76 -6.92 -15.04
C VAL A 162 4.90 -7.55 -16.42
N GLY A 163 4.53 -6.78 -17.44
CA GLY A 163 4.78 -7.09 -18.84
C GLY A 163 6.27 -7.29 -19.05
N ARG A 164 6.58 -8.45 -19.62
CA ARG A 164 7.88 -8.80 -20.17
C ARG A 164 8.00 -8.22 -21.58
#